data_AF-A0A7C8LKE8-F1
#
_entry.id   AF-A0A7C8LKE8-F1
#
_cell.length_a   1.000
_cell.length_b   1.000
_cell.length_c   1.000
_cell.angle_alpha   90.00
_cell.angle_beta   90.00
_cell.angle_gamma   90.00
#
_symmetry.space_group_name_H-M   'P 1'
#
loop_
_entity.id
_entity.type
_entity.pdbx_description
1 polymer ?
#
loop_
_entity_poly.entity_id
_entity_poly.type
_entity_poly.pdbx_seq_one_letter_code
_entity_poly.pdbx_strand_id
1 'polypeptide(L)'
;MGRKPLERNEIAEDAPVTHDRPLQSVRLVERAGGWMATASFALAAAWVSATFTIAIAVLGATRIASMTSVETAALVFVAFLPAALLVFAGAAAREGVRAQAQARRLADAADRMMNPSPVAEAAARRLGISVRGEIAALDRSLGETLSKLQAVEAVIARQTQAVEQSAATAQQGAGHLVNGLERERAVLGKISEDLAAQAVRVSEAIGRQTQAISASAREADAQLRAADQVLEDRVQSFGATAALMGDRTAMLTQAAAQTNGSTQRLEAALAGALDTLAKATSLTEAAKQSTESATLAASATAGAVRDTAARAIDDAKRVAELIRAEAQAVEREAATALERLREAAEAARFAAEGARAATGAPPPRPDRQSDRPSPAGQRPFFFTNGSAKEREGARRDAADRRAFDRMEADRLGQVARAPEILSRRADDIGNAPSARLAEHPQARMTLDETVAAERSNRERWTWRDMVGAIEAETSVETLERPEPVVKPAPAPQPARTFIHAAPNEYEARPVARRAPVAAGPAVPA
;
A
#
# COMPACT_ATOMS: atom_id res chain seq x y z
N MET A 1 119.91 -74.84 6.29
CA MET A 1 121.01 -74.87 7.29
C MET A 1 121.47 -73.43 7.47
N GLY A 2 121.42 -72.77 8.62
CA GLY A 2 121.25 -73.23 9.99
C GLY A 2 122.18 -72.38 10.86
N ARG A 3 121.60 -71.48 11.67
CA ARG A 3 121.97 -71.09 13.05
C ARG A 3 121.64 -69.62 13.35
N LYS A 4 120.53 -69.47 14.09
CA LYS A 4 120.34 -68.58 15.26
C LYS A 4 121.45 -68.82 16.31
N PRO A 5 121.48 -68.16 17.49
CA PRO A 5 121.09 -66.80 17.92
C PRO A 5 122.23 -66.14 18.76
N LEU A 6 122.01 -64.92 19.29
CA LEU A 6 122.39 -64.41 20.62
C LEU A 6 121.95 -62.93 20.65
N GLU A 7 120.77 -62.64 21.21
CA GLU A 7 120.63 -62.02 22.54
C GLU A 7 121.40 -60.70 22.69
N ARG A 8 120.68 -59.57 22.63
CA ARG A 8 121.00 -58.38 23.42
C ARG A 8 119.77 -57.49 23.62
N ASN A 9 119.21 -57.63 24.82
CA ASN A 9 118.57 -56.63 25.68
C ASN A 9 117.50 -55.68 25.12
N GLU A 10 116.28 -55.94 25.59
CA GLU A 10 115.42 -54.97 26.29
C GLU A 10 116.06 -53.60 26.53
N ILE A 11 115.59 -52.60 25.79
CA ILE A 11 115.34 -51.27 26.35
C ILE A 11 113.90 -50.92 25.98
N ALA A 12 113.08 -50.95 27.02
CA ALA A 12 111.76 -50.37 27.20
C ALA A 12 111.22 -49.50 26.05
N GLU A 13 110.14 -49.97 25.44
CA GLU A 13 108.83 -49.31 25.47
C GLU A 13 108.85 -47.82 25.86
N ASP A 14 109.28 -46.96 24.93
CA ASP A 14 109.01 -45.53 25.02
C ASP A 14 107.63 -45.29 24.40
N ALA A 15 106.63 -45.28 25.27
CA ALA A 15 105.25 -44.97 24.96
C ALA A 15 105.17 -43.68 24.11
N PRO A 16 104.24 -43.57 23.15
CA PRO A 16 103.97 -42.27 22.52
C PRO A 16 103.56 -41.31 23.62
N VAL A 17 104.43 -40.33 23.91
CA VAL A 17 104.15 -39.27 24.86
C VAL A 17 102.91 -38.54 24.38
N THR A 18 101.77 -38.87 24.99
CA THR A 18 100.46 -38.29 24.73
C THR A 18 100.49 -36.80 25.10
N HIS A 19 100.91 -35.97 24.15
CA HIS A 19 100.91 -34.50 24.27
C HIS A 19 99.52 -33.85 24.12
N ASP A 20 98.44 -34.64 24.13
CA ASP A 20 97.06 -34.18 23.87
C ASP A 20 96.26 -33.74 25.10
N ARG A 21 96.90 -33.57 26.27
CA ARG A 21 96.20 -33.13 27.50
C ARG A 21 96.01 -31.61 27.75
N PRO A 22 96.55 -30.64 26.99
CA PRO A 22 96.29 -29.23 27.30
C PRO A 22 94.97 -28.69 26.71
N LEU A 23 94.30 -29.41 25.78
CA LEU A 23 93.11 -28.88 25.09
C LEU A 23 91.77 -29.33 25.70
N GLN A 24 91.73 -30.36 26.54
CA GLN A 24 90.49 -30.81 27.20
C GLN A 24 90.11 -29.94 28.42
N SER A 25 91.09 -29.40 29.15
CA SER A 25 90.83 -28.53 30.31
C SER A 25 90.23 -27.19 29.90
N VAL A 26 90.57 -26.67 28.72
CA VAL A 26 90.02 -25.39 28.21
C VAL A 26 88.54 -25.51 27.83
N ARG A 27 88.14 -26.62 27.21
CA ARG A 27 86.73 -26.83 26.79
C ARG A 27 85.79 -27.10 27.97
N LEU A 28 86.29 -27.70 29.05
CA LEU A 28 85.51 -27.87 30.29
C LEU A 28 85.25 -26.54 30.99
N VAL A 29 86.20 -25.58 30.94
CA VAL A 29 86.05 -24.24 31.54
C VAL A 29 85.09 -23.35 30.75
N GLU A 30 85.07 -23.44 29.41
CA GLU A 30 84.08 -22.71 28.60
C GLU A 30 82.65 -23.22 28.80
N ARG A 31 82.47 -24.53 28.94
CA ARG A 31 81.17 -25.13 29.27
C ARG A 31 80.75 -24.84 30.71
N ALA A 32 81.72 -24.66 31.62
CA ALA A 32 81.48 -24.29 33.01
C ALA A 32 80.87 -22.88 33.18
N GLY A 33 81.27 -21.92 32.35
CA GLY A 33 80.72 -20.56 32.41
C GLY A 33 79.30 -20.42 31.87
N GLY A 34 78.87 -21.35 31.00
CA GLY A 34 77.53 -21.35 30.40
C GLY A 34 76.45 -21.84 31.38
N TRP A 35 76.72 -22.90 32.14
CA TRP A 35 75.72 -23.48 33.03
C TRP A 35 75.38 -22.59 34.24
N MET A 36 76.33 -21.76 34.70
CA MET A 36 76.08 -20.83 35.82
C MET A 36 75.07 -19.74 35.45
N ALA A 37 75.14 -19.21 34.23
CA ALA A 37 74.16 -18.25 33.73
C ALA A 37 72.78 -18.90 33.64
N THR A 38 72.68 -20.09 33.02
CA THR A 38 71.40 -20.80 32.90
C THR A 38 70.83 -21.23 34.26
N ALA A 39 71.68 -21.59 35.22
CA ALA A 39 71.26 -21.91 36.58
C ALA A 39 70.67 -20.69 37.31
N SER A 40 71.28 -19.51 37.16
CA SER A 40 70.75 -18.27 37.76
C SER A 40 69.38 -17.88 37.17
N PHE A 41 69.18 -18.05 35.86
CA PHE A 41 67.88 -17.83 35.21
C PHE A 41 66.83 -18.86 35.65
N ALA A 42 67.20 -20.14 35.77
CA ALA A 42 66.28 -21.17 36.24
C ALA A 42 65.83 -20.91 37.68
N LEU A 43 66.74 -20.49 38.55
CA LEU A 43 66.43 -20.14 39.92
C LEU A 43 65.55 -18.88 40.02
N ALA A 44 65.83 -17.86 39.20
CA ALA A 44 64.99 -16.66 39.11
C ALA A 44 63.56 -16.98 38.64
N ALA A 45 63.42 -17.86 37.64
CA ALA A 45 62.11 -18.32 37.17
C ALA A 45 61.35 -19.12 38.24
N ALA A 46 62.04 -20.01 38.96
CA ALA A 46 61.47 -20.76 40.08
C ALA A 46 61.01 -19.85 41.22
N TRP A 47 61.73 -18.75 41.48
CA TRP A 47 61.35 -17.76 42.48
C TRP A 47 60.06 -17.02 42.11
N VAL A 48 59.96 -16.54 40.87
CA VAL A 48 58.77 -15.84 40.37
C VAL A 48 57.56 -16.78 40.42
N SER A 49 57.69 -18.02 39.94
CA SER A 49 56.59 -18.99 39.97
C SER A 49 56.16 -19.35 41.39
N ALA A 50 57.10 -19.50 42.33
CA ALA A 50 56.79 -19.73 43.75
C ALA A 50 56.03 -18.54 44.36
N THR A 51 56.45 -17.30 44.07
CA THR A 51 55.80 -16.08 44.58
C THR A 51 54.37 -15.96 44.07
N PHE A 52 54.14 -16.21 42.78
CA PHE A 52 52.79 -16.21 42.21
C PHE A 52 51.92 -17.35 42.77
N THR A 53 52.49 -18.55 42.96
CA THR A 53 51.76 -19.69 43.53
C THR A 53 51.31 -19.40 44.96
N ILE A 54 52.20 -18.84 45.80
CA ILE A 54 51.87 -18.45 47.18
C ILE A 54 50.84 -17.32 47.19
N ALA A 55 50.97 -16.33 46.31
CA ALA A 55 50.00 -15.24 46.21
C ALA A 55 48.59 -15.76 45.87
N ILE A 56 48.48 -16.68 44.90
CA ILE A 56 47.21 -17.32 44.53
C ILE A 56 46.65 -18.14 45.71
N ALA A 57 47.49 -18.90 46.40
CA ALA A 57 47.08 -19.74 47.52
C ALA A 57 46.59 -18.95 48.75
N VAL A 58 47.24 -17.82 49.07
CA VAL A 58 46.93 -17.02 50.27
C VAL A 58 45.82 -15.99 50.01
N LEU A 59 45.81 -15.34 48.86
CA LEU A 59 44.85 -14.28 48.56
C LEU A 59 43.59 -14.80 47.87
N GLY A 60 43.66 -15.97 47.23
CA GLY A 60 42.59 -16.52 46.40
C GLY A 60 42.54 -15.86 45.01
N ALA A 61 42.18 -16.65 43.99
CA ALA A 61 42.14 -16.20 42.59
C ALA A 61 41.18 -15.01 42.38
N THR A 62 40.07 -14.98 43.11
CA THR A 62 39.06 -13.92 43.04
C THR A 62 39.55 -12.58 43.59
N ARG A 63 40.42 -12.58 44.60
CA ARG A 63 40.96 -11.34 45.19
C ARG A 63 42.03 -10.72 44.31
N ILE A 64 42.84 -11.55 43.63
CA ILE A 64 43.86 -11.06 42.69
C ILE A 64 43.20 -10.33 41.51
N ALA A 65 42.04 -10.81 41.06
CA ALA A 65 41.28 -10.18 39.98
C ALA A 65 40.66 -8.82 40.38
N SER A 66 40.46 -8.55 41.66
CA SER A 66 39.88 -7.31 42.17
C SER A 66 40.91 -6.34 42.78
N MET A 67 42.20 -6.65 42.68
CA MET A 67 43.26 -5.77 43.19
C MET A 67 43.32 -4.46 42.43
N THR A 68 43.58 -3.39 43.16
CA THR A 68 43.81 -2.06 42.58
C THR A 68 45.11 -2.05 41.76
N SER A 69 45.25 -1.09 40.84
CA SER A 69 46.47 -0.94 40.03
C SER A 69 47.73 -0.72 40.87
N VAL A 70 47.60 -0.16 42.08
CA VAL A 70 48.73 0.05 43.00
C VAL A 70 49.13 -1.26 43.70
N GLU A 71 48.15 -2.06 44.13
CA GLU A 71 48.41 -3.36 44.77
C GLU A 71 49.02 -4.38 43.81
N THR A 72 48.54 -4.39 42.55
CA THR A 72 49.12 -5.22 41.49
C THR A 72 50.56 -4.80 41.17
N ALA A 73 50.85 -3.51 41.10
CA ALA A 73 52.23 -3.02 40.92
C ALA A 73 53.15 -3.42 42.08
N ALA A 74 52.66 -3.34 43.32
CA ALA A 74 53.41 -3.77 44.50
C ALA A 74 53.72 -5.28 44.48
N LEU A 75 52.74 -6.11 44.08
CA LEU A 75 52.93 -7.56 43.95
C LEU A 75 53.96 -7.92 42.88
N VAL A 76 53.89 -7.28 41.70
CA VAL A 76 54.87 -7.46 40.63
C VAL A 76 56.26 -7.04 41.11
N PHE A 77 56.37 -5.92 41.81
CA PHE A 77 57.66 -5.46 42.33
C PHE A 77 58.29 -6.46 43.31
N VAL A 78 57.51 -6.98 44.26
CA VAL A 78 57.98 -7.98 45.23
C VAL A 78 58.39 -9.30 44.54
N ALA A 79 57.70 -9.70 43.47
CA ALA A 79 58.04 -10.92 42.73
C ALA A 79 59.32 -10.76 41.87
N PHE A 80 59.50 -9.61 41.22
CA PHE A 80 60.55 -9.43 40.22
C PHE A 80 61.86 -8.87 40.78
N LEU A 81 61.84 -8.05 41.84
CA LEU A 81 63.06 -7.44 42.39
C LEU A 81 64.09 -8.50 42.85
N PRO A 82 63.73 -9.57 43.59
CA PRO A 82 64.69 -10.59 44.00
C PRO A 82 65.19 -11.44 42.83
N ALA A 83 64.32 -11.70 41.84
CA ALA A 83 64.67 -12.45 40.65
C ALA A 83 65.72 -11.70 39.81
N ALA A 84 65.60 -10.37 39.67
CA ALA A 84 66.59 -9.55 38.99
C ALA A 84 67.96 -9.62 39.69
N LEU A 85 67.99 -9.51 41.02
CA LEU A 85 69.23 -9.61 41.80
C LEU A 85 69.94 -10.96 41.63
N LEU A 86 69.18 -12.06 41.55
CA LEU A 86 69.75 -13.39 41.30
C LEU A 86 70.41 -13.49 39.93
N VAL A 87 69.80 -12.90 38.90
CA VAL A 87 70.39 -12.86 37.54
C VAL A 87 71.67 -12.01 37.53
N PHE A 88 71.68 -10.85 38.19
CA PHE A 88 72.88 -10.02 38.30
C PHE A 88 73.99 -10.71 39.10
N ALA A 89 73.67 -11.40 40.20
CA ALA A 89 74.64 -12.18 40.95
C ALA A 89 75.26 -13.32 40.12
N GLY A 90 74.45 -13.99 39.29
CA GLY A 90 74.92 -15.01 38.35
C GLY A 90 75.85 -14.44 37.26
N ALA A 91 75.52 -13.26 36.72
CA ALA A 91 76.37 -12.56 35.76
C ALA A 91 77.71 -12.13 36.37
N ALA A 92 77.69 -11.56 37.57
CA ALA A 92 78.90 -11.15 38.29
C ALA A 92 79.80 -12.35 38.66
N ALA A 93 79.21 -13.47 39.09
CA ALA A 93 79.96 -14.70 39.37
C ALA A 93 80.70 -15.23 38.13
N ARG A 94 80.09 -15.11 36.94
CA ARG A 94 80.70 -15.52 35.66
C ARG A 94 81.95 -14.69 35.32
N GLU A 95 81.93 -13.40 35.63
CA GLU A 95 83.06 -12.50 35.41
C GLU A 95 84.21 -12.77 36.39
N GLY A 96 83.90 -13.08 37.65
CA GLY A 96 84.89 -13.44 38.66
C GLY A 96 85.71 -14.69 38.31
N VAL A 97 85.08 -15.71 37.71
CA VAL A 97 85.78 -16.95 37.30
C VAL A 97 86.75 -16.68 36.13
N ARG A 98 86.42 -15.74 35.23
CA ARG A 98 87.29 -15.37 34.10
C ARG A 98 88.55 -14.61 34.56
N ALA A 99 88.41 -13.74 35.56
CA ALA A 99 89.53 -13.01 36.13
C ALA A 99 90.55 -13.95 36.82
N GLN A 100 90.09 -14.98 37.52
CA GLN A 100 90.97 -15.94 38.20
C GLN A 100 91.79 -16.81 37.24
N ALA A 101 91.26 -17.11 36.05
CA ALA A 101 91.99 -17.87 35.03
C ALA A 101 93.17 -17.10 34.44
N GLN A 102 93.10 -15.76 34.40
CA GLN A 102 94.17 -14.90 33.89
C GLN A 102 95.31 -14.76 34.90
N ALA A 103 95.00 -14.67 36.20
CA ALA A 103 96.00 -14.60 37.26
C ALA A 103 96.91 -15.84 37.33
N ARG A 104 96.38 -17.04 37.05
CA ARG A 104 97.16 -18.29 37.05
C ARG A 104 98.16 -18.40 35.90
N ARG A 105 97.84 -17.81 34.74
CA ARG A 105 98.74 -17.84 33.57
C ARG A 105 99.96 -16.93 33.75
N LEU A 106 99.80 -15.84 34.50
CA LEU A 106 100.92 -14.95 34.86
C LEU A 106 101.89 -15.62 35.84
N ALA A 107 101.38 -16.45 36.76
CA ALA A 107 102.22 -17.20 37.70
C ALA A 107 103.09 -18.26 37.00
N ASP A 108 102.52 -19.03 36.06
CA ASP A 108 103.26 -20.05 35.30
C ASP A 108 104.33 -19.45 34.35
N ALA A 109 104.06 -18.25 33.81
CA ALA A 109 105.01 -17.56 32.94
C ALA A 109 106.23 -17.02 33.72
N ALA A 110 106.01 -16.55 34.96
CA ALA A 110 107.08 -16.09 35.83
C ALA A 110 108.03 -17.22 36.23
N ASP A 111 107.50 -18.43 36.49
CA ASP A 111 108.29 -19.58 36.96
C ASP A 111 109.25 -20.11 35.88
N ARG A 112 108.88 -20.00 34.60
CA ARG A 112 109.73 -20.39 33.46
C ARG A 112 110.89 -19.44 33.18
N MET A 113 110.79 -18.18 33.62
CA MET A 113 111.87 -17.20 33.44
C MET A 113 113.03 -17.40 34.42
N MET A 114 112.84 -18.16 35.50
CA MET A 114 113.82 -18.27 36.58
C MET A 114 114.87 -19.38 36.40
N ASN A 115 114.88 -20.12 35.27
CA ASN A 115 115.80 -21.26 35.08
C ASN A 115 116.44 -21.36 33.67
N PRO A 116 117.40 -20.51 33.29
CA PRO A 116 118.16 -20.66 32.06
C PRO A 116 119.42 -21.54 32.25
N SER A 117 119.53 -22.65 31.51
CA SER A 117 120.72 -23.54 31.46
C SER A 117 121.42 -23.49 30.08
N PRO A 118 122.67 -23.98 29.94
CA PRO A 118 123.61 -23.72 28.83
C PRO A 118 123.24 -24.31 27.45
N VAL A 119 121.96 -24.57 27.17
CA VAL A 119 121.40 -24.75 25.81
C VAL A 119 121.27 -23.39 25.08
N ALA A 120 121.39 -22.28 25.82
CA ALA A 120 121.20 -20.90 25.35
C ALA A 120 122.15 -20.45 24.23
N GLU A 121 123.36 -21.00 24.12
CA GLU A 121 124.38 -20.50 23.19
C GLU A 121 124.27 -21.12 21.78
N ALA A 122 124.01 -22.43 21.71
CA ALA A 122 123.64 -23.11 20.47
C ALA A 122 122.22 -22.70 20.02
N ALA A 123 121.31 -22.46 20.97
CA ALA A 123 120.04 -21.82 20.71
C ALA A 123 120.27 -20.40 20.16
N ALA A 124 121.16 -19.57 20.71
CA ALA A 124 121.40 -18.20 20.25
C ALA A 124 121.88 -18.09 18.79
N ARG A 125 122.73 -19.01 18.30
CA ARG A 125 123.13 -19.02 16.88
C ARG A 125 122.01 -19.49 15.95
N ARG A 126 121.26 -20.52 16.33
CA ARG A 126 120.06 -20.94 15.59
C ARG A 126 118.96 -19.87 15.66
N LEU A 127 118.86 -19.17 16.78
CA LEU A 127 118.04 -17.98 16.97
C LEU A 127 118.48 -16.90 15.99
N GLY A 128 119.77 -16.61 15.85
CA GLY A 128 120.24 -15.57 14.93
C GLY A 128 119.82 -15.79 13.47
N ILE A 129 119.91 -17.03 12.97
CA ILE A 129 119.47 -17.39 11.61
C ILE A 129 117.94 -17.46 11.51
N SER A 130 117.27 -18.07 12.51
CA SER A 130 115.81 -18.13 12.58
C SER A 130 115.21 -16.74 12.66
N VAL A 131 115.69 -15.88 13.57
CA VAL A 131 115.28 -14.48 13.76
C VAL A 131 115.53 -13.66 12.50
N ARG A 132 116.62 -13.89 11.74
CA ARG A 132 116.81 -13.16 10.47
C ARG A 132 115.81 -13.59 9.40
N GLY A 133 115.48 -14.89 9.33
CA GLY A 133 114.40 -15.42 8.50
C GLY A 133 113.02 -14.93 8.95
N GLU A 134 112.78 -14.89 10.27
CA GLU A 134 111.57 -14.39 10.92
C GLU A 134 111.40 -12.90 10.66
N ILE A 135 112.48 -12.10 10.71
CA ILE A 135 112.45 -10.67 10.41
C ILE A 135 112.15 -10.44 8.93
N ALA A 136 112.74 -11.21 8.01
CA ALA A 136 112.42 -11.10 6.58
C ALA A 136 111.02 -11.62 6.23
N ALA A 137 110.47 -12.55 7.02
CA ALA A 137 109.08 -12.97 6.94
C ALA A 137 108.13 -11.93 7.56
N LEU A 138 108.53 -11.30 8.67
CA LEU A 138 107.83 -10.23 9.35
C LEU A 138 107.77 -8.97 8.47
N ASP A 139 108.85 -8.62 7.80
CA ASP A 139 108.89 -7.46 6.89
C ASP A 139 107.94 -7.66 5.70
N ARG A 140 107.91 -8.87 5.12
CA ARG A 140 106.93 -9.24 4.09
C ARG A 140 105.50 -9.26 4.63
N SER A 141 105.26 -9.81 5.82
CA SER A 141 103.92 -9.85 6.40
C SER A 141 103.44 -8.47 6.85
N LEU A 142 104.34 -7.59 7.31
CA LEU A 142 104.07 -6.18 7.60
C LEU A 142 103.76 -5.42 6.31
N GLY A 143 104.51 -5.64 5.24
CA GLY A 143 104.19 -5.09 3.91
C GLY A 143 102.82 -5.53 3.40
N GLU A 144 102.49 -6.82 3.54
CA GLU A 144 101.17 -7.35 3.20
C GLU A 144 100.07 -6.79 4.12
N THR A 145 100.35 -6.63 5.42
CA THR A 145 99.40 -6.08 6.38
C THR A 145 99.15 -4.59 6.14
N LEU A 146 100.17 -3.82 5.78
CA LEU A 146 100.05 -2.41 5.40
C LEU A 146 99.23 -2.27 4.11
N SER A 147 99.48 -3.12 3.12
CA SER A 147 98.67 -3.17 1.89
C SER A 147 97.20 -3.52 2.18
N LYS A 148 96.95 -4.51 3.06
CA LYS A 148 95.61 -4.85 3.54
C LYS A 148 94.96 -3.70 4.32
N LEU A 149 95.70 -3.00 5.17
CA LEU A 149 95.21 -1.84 5.92
C LEU A 149 94.82 -0.70 4.98
N GLN A 150 95.62 -0.39 3.96
CA GLN A 150 95.28 0.60 2.94
C GLN A 150 94.04 0.17 2.13
N ALA A 151 93.91 -1.11 1.80
CA ALA A 151 92.71 -1.62 1.14
C ALA A 151 91.46 -1.53 2.04
N VAL A 152 91.59 -1.83 3.33
CA VAL A 152 90.51 -1.69 4.33
C VAL A 152 90.14 -0.23 4.54
N GLU A 153 91.11 0.68 4.62
CA GLU A 153 90.88 2.12 4.71
C GLU A 153 90.09 2.63 3.50
N ALA A 154 90.45 2.20 2.29
CA ALA A 154 89.71 2.54 1.08
C ALA A 154 88.28 1.96 1.06
N VAL A 155 88.06 0.78 1.64
CA VAL A 155 86.71 0.20 1.79
C VAL A 155 85.92 0.96 2.84
N ILE A 156 86.50 1.29 3.99
CA ILE A 156 85.85 2.07 5.05
C ILE A 156 85.49 3.46 4.52
N ALA A 157 86.38 4.14 3.80
CA ALA A 157 86.09 5.45 3.20
C ALA A 157 84.88 5.38 2.25
N ARG A 158 84.83 4.37 1.37
CA ARG A 158 83.67 4.15 0.48
C ARG A 158 82.40 3.80 1.25
N GLN A 159 82.51 3.00 2.31
CA GLN A 159 81.37 2.59 3.12
C GLN A 159 80.82 3.75 3.93
N THR A 160 81.68 4.60 4.51
CA THR A 160 81.29 5.85 5.18
C THR A 160 80.59 6.78 4.20
N GLN A 161 81.12 6.96 3.00
CA GLN A 161 80.47 7.78 1.96
C GLN A 161 79.10 7.21 1.54
N ALA A 162 78.98 5.89 1.40
CA ALA A 162 77.70 5.25 1.10
C ALA A 162 76.68 5.40 2.26
N VAL A 163 77.15 5.33 3.52
CA VAL A 163 76.33 5.56 4.70
C VAL A 163 75.87 7.02 4.77
N GLU A 164 76.75 7.98 4.50
CA GLU A 164 76.39 9.41 4.44
C GLU A 164 75.36 9.70 3.34
N GLN A 165 75.52 9.10 2.16
CA GLN A 165 74.53 9.22 1.07
C GLN A 165 73.19 8.58 1.44
N SER A 166 73.21 7.41 2.10
CA SER A 166 72.01 6.75 2.60
C SER A 166 71.32 7.59 3.67
N ALA A 167 72.08 8.19 4.60
CA ALA A 167 71.56 9.09 5.62
C ALA A 167 70.92 10.35 5.01
N ALA A 168 71.57 10.96 4.01
CA ALA A 168 71.03 12.11 3.28
C ALA A 168 69.73 11.76 2.54
N THR A 169 69.69 10.59 1.88
CA THR A 169 68.48 10.10 1.19
C THR A 169 67.35 9.80 2.19
N ALA A 170 67.68 9.21 3.34
CA ALA A 170 66.72 8.94 4.40
C ALA A 170 66.17 10.24 5.00
N GLN A 171 67.00 11.27 5.19
CA GLN A 171 66.57 12.60 5.64
C GLN A 171 65.62 13.26 4.62
N GLN A 172 65.93 13.18 3.33
CA GLN A 172 65.04 13.67 2.27
C GLN A 172 63.71 12.91 2.24
N GLY A 173 63.77 11.58 2.32
CA GLY A 173 62.58 10.72 2.41
C GLY A 173 61.70 11.06 3.62
N ALA A 174 62.31 11.24 4.80
CA ALA A 174 61.60 11.68 6.00
C ALA A 174 60.95 13.05 5.80
N GLY A 175 61.63 14.00 5.17
CA GLY A 175 61.05 15.31 4.82
C GLY A 175 59.83 15.20 3.89
N HIS A 176 59.88 14.32 2.88
CA HIS A 176 58.72 14.07 2.02
C HIS A 176 57.55 13.44 2.76
N LEU A 177 57.83 12.51 3.68
CA LEU A 177 56.79 11.88 4.51
C LEU A 177 56.14 12.89 5.45
N VAL A 178 56.92 13.74 6.13
CA VAL A 178 56.38 14.79 7.01
C VAL A 178 55.47 15.74 6.22
N ASN A 179 55.92 16.24 5.06
CA ASN A 179 55.10 17.09 4.19
C ASN A 179 53.88 16.35 3.62
N GLY A 180 53.97 15.03 3.41
CA GLY A 180 52.85 14.17 3.04
C GLY A 180 51.80 14.11 4.15
N LEU A 181 52.23 13.78 5.37
CA LEU A 181 51.37 13.67 6.56
C LEU A 181 50.72 15.01 6.93
N GLU A 182 51.43 16.14 6.78
CA GLU A 182 50.84 17.47 7.00
C GLU A 182 49.72 17.78 5.99
N ARG A 183 49.92 17.41 4.72
CA ARG A 183 48.88 17.55 3.68
C ARG A 183 47.69 16.62 3.94
N GLU A 184 47.93 15.36 4.29
CA GLU A 184 46.88 14.43 4.64
C GLU A 184 46.10 14.91 5.86
N ARG A 185 46.78 15.43 6.88
CA ARG A 185 46.13 16.02 8.06
C ARG A 185 45.28 17.24 7.70
N ALA A 186 45.75 18.11 6.81
CA ALA A 186 44.96 19.24 6.32
C ALA A 186 43.72 18.78 5.54
N VAL A 187 43.85 17.74 4.70
CA VAL A 187 42.72 17.14 3.98
C VAL A 187 41.71 16.50 4.94
N LEU A 188 42.17 15.74 5.94
CA LEU A 188 41.30 15.16 6.97
C LEU A 188 40.59 16.23 7.79
N GLY A 189 41.26 17.35 8.09
CA GLY A 189 40.66 18.52 8.73
C GLY A 189 39.51 19.08 7.88
N LYS A 190 39.74 19.29 6.59
CA LYS A 190 38.72 19.77 5.66
C LYS A 190 37.54 18.79 5.51
N ILE A 191 37.81 17.49 5.40
CA ILE A 191 36.76 16.46 5.34
C ILE A 191 35.91 16.48 6.61
N SER A 192 36.53 16.65 7.79
CA SER A 192 35.80 16.73 9.06
C SER A 192 34.90 17.97 9.12
N GLU A 193 35.38 19.11 8.62
CA GLU A 193 34.61 20.36 8.52
C GLU A 193 33.44 20.24 7.52
N ASP A 194 33.69 19.63 6.35
CA ASP A 194 32.64 19.35 5.35
C ASP A 194 31.58 18.39 5.89
N LEU A 195 32.00 17.34 6.62
CA LEU A 195 31.10 16.38 7.26
C LEU A 195 30.26 17.05 8.37
N ALA A 196 30.87 17.92 9.18
CA ALA A 196 30.15 18.70 10.18
C ALA A 196 29.12 19.64 9.53
N ALA A 197 29.50 20.35 8.46
CA ALA A 197 28.59 21.20 7.71
C ALA A 197 27.44 20.40 7.07
N GLN A 198 27.71 19.19 6.56
CA GLN A 198 26.70 18.30 6.02
C GLN A 198 25.74 17.80 7.11
N ALA A 199 26.25 17.42 8.28
CA ALA A 199 25.42 17.00 9.42
C ALA A 199 24.45 18.12 9.87
N VAL A 200 24.91 19.37 9.91
CA VAL A 200 24.06 20.53 10.21
C VAL A 200 22.95 20.70 9.16
N ARG A 201 23.28 20.63 7.86
CA ARG A 201 22.28 20.71 6.78
C ARG A 201 21.24 19.60 6.85
N VAL A 202 21.68 18.37 7.18
CA VAL A 202 20.78 17.23 7.36
C VAL A 202 19.88 17.43 8.58
N SER A 203 20.43 17.87 9.70
CA SER A 203 19.64 18.16 10.91
C SER A 203 18.58 19.24 10.66
N GLU A 204 18.93 20.30 9.93
CA GLU A 204 17.99 21.36 9.56
C GLU A 204 16.91 20.86 8.59
N ALA A 205 17.29 20.02 7.61
CA ALA A 205 16.35 19.41 6.68
C ALA A 205 15.36 18.47 7.39
N ILE A 206 15.84 17.64 8.32
CA ILE A 206 14.99 16.78 9.17
C ILE A 206 14.06 17.64 10.02
N GLY A 207 14.56 18.71 10.64
CA GLY A 207 13.72 19.64 11.41
C GLY A 207 12.58 20.23 10.58
N ARG A 208 12.88 20.73 9.37
CA ARG A 208 11.86 21.22 8.42
C ARG A 208 10.88 20.12 8.02
N GLN A 209 11.36 18.91 7.75
CA GLN A 209 10.51 17.78 7.35
C GLN A 209 9.59 17.34 8.49
N THR A 210 10.07 17.24 9.73
CA THR A 210 9.24 16.93 10.90
C THR A 210 8.18 18.01 11.14
N GLN A 211 8.53 19.29 10.93
CA GLN A 211 7.57 20.38 11.00
C GLN A 211 6.51 20.31 9.90
N ALA A 212 6.91 19.97 8.66
CA ALA A 212 5.99 19.74 7.55
C ALA A 212 5.06 18.55 7.81
N ILE A 213 5.58 17.42 8.29
CA ILE A 213 4.78 16.24 8.66
C ILE A 213 3.78 16.61 9.77
N SER A 214 4.21 17.36 10.79
CA SER A 214 3.34 17.79 11.88
C SER A 214 2.24 18.74 11.38
N ALA A 215 2.55 19.61 10.42
CA ALA A 215 1.57 20.48 9.77
C ALA A 215 0.57 19.66 8.94
N SER A 216 1.05 18.72 8.11
CA SER A 216 0.20 17.82 7.33
C SER A 216 -0.66 16.91 8.20
N ALA A 217 -0.16 16.45 9.35
CA ALA A 217 -0.93 15.67 10.31
C ALA A 217 -2.07 16.50 10.93
N ARG A 218 -1.80 17.76 11.31
CA ARG A 218 -2.83 18.68 11.80
C ARG A 218 -3.87 19.00 10.73
N GLU A 219 -3.44 19.14 9.48
CA GLU A 219 -4.33 19.33 8.35
C GLU A 219 -5.20 18.09 8.09
N ALA A 220 -4.61 16.89 8.13
CA ALA A 220 -5.34 15.63 8.03
C ALA A 220 -6.36 15.46 9.17
N ASP A 221 -6.00 15.79 10.41
CA ASP A 221 -6.93 15.79 11.55
C ASP A 221 -8.09 16.77 11.34
N ALA A 222 -7.82 17.95 10.80
CA ALA A 222 -8.87 18.93 10.49
C ALA A 222 -9.80 18.42 9.37
N GLN A 223 -9.24 17.80 8.33
CA GLN A 223 -10.02 17.18 7.26
C GLN A 223 -10.85 16.00 7.77
N LEU A 224 -10.31 15.18 8.68
CA LEU A 224 -11.02 14.05 9.29
C LEU A 224 -12.21 14.54 10.12
N ARG A 225 -12.02 15.57 10.96
CA ARG A 225 -13.13 16.18 11.71
C ARG A 225 -14.21 16.77 10.80
N ALA A 226 -13.81 17.40 9.69
CA ALA A 226 -14.76 17.90 8.70
C ALA A 226 -15.52 16.75 8.01
N ALA A 227 -14.83 15.65 7.70
CA ALA A 227 -15.45 14.45 7.14
C ALA A 227 -16.44 13.80 8.12
N ASP A 228 -16.11 13.74 9.41
CA ASP A 228 -17.00 13.23 10.47
C ASP A 228 -18.27 14.07 10.59
N GLN A 229 -18.17 15.41 10.50
CA GLN A 229 -19.33 16.30 10.50
C GLN A 229 -20.24 16.05 9.29
N VAL A 230 -19.65 15.90 8.08
CA VAL A 230 -20.40 15.58 6.87
C VAL A 230 -21.06 14.20 6.96
N LEU A 231 -20.39 13.23 7.58
CA LEU A 231 -20.93 11.89 7.79
C LEU A 231 -22.11 11.93 8.76
N GLU A 232 -21.99 12.64 9.88
CA GLU A 232 -23.07 12.82 10.85
C GLU A 232 -24.29 13.49 10.20
N ASP A 233 -24.11 14.57 9.45
CA ASP A 233 -25.18 15.23 8.69
C ASP A 233 -25.88 14.26 7.71
N ARG A 234 -25.09 13.42 7.02
CA ARG A 234 -25.64 12.39 6.11
C ARG A 234 -26.39 11.32 6.87
N VAL A 235 -25.92 10.86 8.02
CA VAL A 235 -26.60 9.87 8.87
C VAL A 235 -27.92 10.44 9.41
N GLN A 236 -27.93 11.69 9.86
CA GLN A 236 -29.16 12.38 10.29
C GLN A 236 -30.14 12.56 9.12
N SER A 237 -29.68 13.01 7.96
CA SER A 237 -30.51 13.14 6.75
C SER A 237 -31.04 11.79 6.27
N PHE A 238 -30.23 10.73 6.37
CA PHE A 238 -30.65 9.38 6.03
C PHE A 238 -31.70 8.87 7.02
N GLY A 239 -31.51 9.10 8.32
CA GLY A 239 -32.50 8.79 9.35
C GLY A 239 -33.84 9.49 9.12
N ALA A 240 -33.82 10.78 8.79
CA ALA A 240 -35.02 11.53 8.43
C ALA A 240 -35.70 10.98 7.16
N THR A 241 -34.92 10.63 6.15
CA THR A 241 -35.44 10.02 4.91
C THR A 241 -36.04 8.65 5.16
N ALA A 242 -35.39 7.82 5.99
CA ALA A 242 -35.87 6.51 6.38
C ALA A 242 -37.18 6.61 7.18
N ALA A 243 -37.32 7.58 8.09
CA ALA A 243 -38.57 7.85 8.80
C ALA A 243 -39.70 8.25 7.84
N LEU A 244 -39.44 9.16 6.89
CA LEU A 244 -40.41 9.55 5.86
C LEU A 244 -40.81 8.39 4.95
N MET A 245 -39.87 7.51 4.59
CA MET A 245 -40.18 6.29 3.83
C MET A 245 -41.01 5.30 4.66
N GLY A 246 -40.73 5.17 5.96
CA GLY A 246 -41.53 4.39 6.90
C GLY A 246 -42.99 4.88 6.94
N ASP A 247 -43.18 6.19 7.12
CA ASP A 247 -44.51 6.82 7.10
C ASP A 247 -45.22 6.62 5.76
N ARG A 248 -44.53 6.84 4.63
CA ARG A 248 -45.10 6.57 3.29
C ARG A 248 -45.50 5.12 3.10
N THR A 249 -44.69 4.18 3.60
CA THR A 249 -44.99 2.74 3.51
C THR A 249 -46.20 2.37 4.36
N ALA A 250 -46.33 2.96 5.55
CA ALA A 250 -47.51 2.81 6.39
C ALA A 250 -48.76 3.38 5.70
N MET A 251 -48.68 4.58 5.12
CA MET A 251 -49.76 5.18 4.34
C MET A 251 -50.14 4.34 3.11
N LEU A 252 -49.16 3.81 2.38
CA LEU A 252 -49.40 2.92 1.23
C LEU A 252 -50.09 1.63 1.66
N THR A 253 -49.65 1.03 2.77
CA THR A 253 -50.29 -0.17 3.34
C THR A 253 -51.74 0.12 3.71
N GLN A 254 -52.01 1.28 4.31
CA GLN A 254 -53.37 1.71 4.65
C GLN A 254 -54.23 1.98 3.40
N ALA A 255 -53.68 2.62 2.37
CA ALA A 255 -54.35 2.85 1.10
C ALA A 255 -54.65 1.53 0.37
N ALA A 256 -53.72 0.57 0.40
CA ALA A 256 -53.92 -0.77 -0.14
C ALA A 256 -55.04 -1.51 0.61
N ALA A 257 -55.10 -1.41 1.94
CA ALA A 257 -56.19 -1.97 2.73
C ALA A 257 -57.56 -1.34 2.38
N GLN A 258 -57.62 -0.02 2.19
CA GLN A 258 -58.84 0.66 1.73
C GLN A 258 -59.26 0.25 0.32
N THR A 259 -58.29 0.07 -0.58
CA THR A 259 -58.52 -0.39 -1.94
C THR A 259 -59.10 -1.80 -1.94
N ASN A 260 -58.50 -2.73 -1.17
CA ASN A 260 -59.05 -4.07 -0.98
C ASN A 260 -60.48 -4.05 -0.42
N GLY A 261 -60.75 -3.19 0.57
CA GLY A 261 -62.11 -3.01 1.08
C GLY A 261 -63.09 -2.46 0.03
N SER A 262 -62.63 -1.56 -0.84
CA SER A 262 -63.43 -1.03 -1.96
C SER A 262 -63.69 -2.09 -3.02
N THR A 263 -62.69 -2.90 -3.38
CA THR A 263 -62.84 -4.05 -4.28
C THR A 263 -63.86 -5.05 -3.74
N GLN A 264 -63.79 -5.41 -2.46
CA GLN A 264 -64.78 -6.30 -1.83
C GLN A 264 -66.21 -5.72 -1.87
N ARG A 265 -66.37 -4.41 -1.63
CA ARG A 265 -67.68 -3.75 -1.77
C ARG A 265 -68.16 -3.74 -3.21
N LEU A 266 -67.26 -3.55 -4.17
CA LEU A 266 -67.57 -3.53 -5.59
C LEU A 266 -67.95 -4.94 -6.08
N GLU A 267 -67.26 -5.98 -5.62
CA GLU A 267 -67.64 -7.38 -5.82
C GLU A 267 -69.02 -7.69 -5.24
N ALA A 268 -69.30 -7.25 -4.01
CA ALA A 268 -70.62 -7.42 -3.39
C ALA A 268 -71.73 -6.66 -4.15
N ALA A 269 -71.45 -5.43 -4.59
CA ALA A 269 -72.38 -4.64 -5.40
C ALA A 269 -72.62 -5.27 -6.77
N LEU A 270 -71.58 -5.82 -7.40
CA LEU A 270 -71.69 -6.53 -8.69
C LEU A 270 -72.50 -7.82 -8.52
N ALA A 271 -72.26 -8.60 -7.47
CA ALA A 271 -73.07 -9.78 -7.14
C ALA A 271 -74.55 -9.41 -6.90
N GLY A 272 -74.81 -8.30 -6.19
CA GLY A 272 -76.16 -7.77 -6.03
C GLY A 272 -76.79 -7.32 -7.34
N ALA A 273 -76.03 -6.64 -8.21
CA ALA A 273 -76.51 -6.24 -9.53
C ALA A 273 -76.87 -7.45 -10.40
N LEU A 274 -76.04 -8.51 -10.39
CA LEU A 274 -76.33 -9.76 -11.09
C LEU A 274 -77.60 -10.45 -10.54
N ASP A 275 -77.80 -10.48 -9.23
CA ASP A 275 -79.04 -11.00 -8.62
C ASP A 275 -80.27 -10.17 -9.03
N THR A 276 -80.16 -8.84 -9.05
CA THR A 276 -81.24 -7.97 -9.53
C THR A 276 -81.54 -8.15 -11.01
N LEU A 277 -80.52 -8.37 -11.85
CA LEU A 277 -80.69 -8.69 -13.27
C LEU A 277 -81.34 -10.06 -13.47
N ALA A 278 -80.95 -11.07 -12.68
CA ALA A 278 -81.58 -12.38 -12.71
C ALA A 278 -83.07 -12.29 -12.31
N LYS A 279 -83.40 -11.53 -11.27
CA LYS A 279 -84.79 -11.23 -10.86
C LYS A 279 -85.55 -10.44 -11.92
N ALA A 280 -84.93 -9.45 -12.56
CA ALA A 280 -85.56 -8.70 -13.64
C ALA A 280 -85.86 -9.59 -14.86
N THR A 281 -84.96 -10.53 -15.17
CA THR A 281 -85.14 -11.51 -16.24
C THR A 281 -86.27 -12.47 -15.93
N SER A 282 -86.34 -13.01 -14.70
CA SER A 282 -87.45 -13.89 -14.30
C SER A 282 -88.80 -13.17 -14.27
N LEU A 283 -88.83 -11.90 -13.81
CA LEU A 283 -90.02 -11.06 -13.91
C LEU A 283 -90.42 -10.77 -15.36
N THR A 284 -89.45 -10.58 -16.25
CA THR A 284 -89.71 -10.39 -17.69
C THR A 284 -90.30 -11.66 -18.31
N GLU A 285 -89.79 -12.84 -17.96
CA GLU A 285 -90.35 -14.11 -18.43
C GLU A 285 -91.75 -14.36 -17.87
N ALA A 286 -91.97 -14.07 -16.58
CA ALA A 286 -93.29 -14.12 -15.98
C ALA A 286 -94.27 -13.13 -16.64
N ALA A 287 -93.82 -11.93 -16.99
CA ALA A 287 -94.61 -10.96 -17.73
C ALA A 287 -94.94 -11.45 -19.15
N LYS A 288 -93.99 -12.07 -19.84
CA LYS A 288 -94.21 -12.68 -21.16
C LYS A 288 -95.25 -13.80 -21.07
N GLN A 289 -95.12 -14.71 -20.11
CA GLN A 289 -96.09 -15.77 -19.83
C GLN A 289 -97.48 -15.20 -19.48
N SER A 290 -97.54 -14.12 -18.69
CA SER A 290 -98.80 -13.43 -18.38
C SER A 290 -99.41 -12.74 -19.60
N THR A 291 -98.59 -12.27 -20.55
CA THR A 291 -99.08 -11.66 -21.79
C THR A 291 -99.63 -12.73 -22.73
N GLU A 292 -98.96 -13.88 -22.82
CA GLU A 292 -99.45 -15.04 -23.58
C GLU A 292 -100.79 -15.55 -23.02
N SER A 293 -100.90 -15.71 -21.70
CA SER A 293 -102.18 -16.10 -21.06
C SER A 293 -103.28 -15.04 -21.25
N ALA A 294 -102.94 -13.75 -21.18
CA ALA A 294 -103.88 -12.66 -21.44
C ALA A 294 -104.33 -12.64 -22.91
N THR A 295 -103.45 -12.89 -23.88
CA THR A 295 -103.83 -12.97 -25.31
C THR A 295 -104.72 -14.17 -25.61
N LEU A 296 -104.50 -15.32 -24.96
CA LEU A 296 -105.38 -16.47 -25.05
C LEU A 296 -106.77 -16.15 -24.47
N ALA A 297 -106.84 -15.53 -23.29
CA ALA A 297 -108.09 -15.11 -22.66
C ALA A 297 -108.85 -14.04 -23.48
N ALA A 298 -108.13 -13.08 -24.05
CA ALA A 298 -108.70 -12.05 -24.92
C ALA A 298 -109.27 -12.65 -26.22
N SER A 299 -108.57 -13.62 -26.82
CA SER A 299 -109.05 -14.33 -28.03
C SER A 299 -110.30 -15.15 -27.74
N ALA A 300 -110.36 -15.83 -26.60
CA ALA A 300 -111.55 -16.54 -26.14
C ALA A 300 -112.74 -15.60 -25.92
N THR A 301 -112.50 -14.43 -25.31
CA THR A 301 -113.53 -13.40 -25.08
C THR A 301 -114.00 -12.80 -26.40
N ALA A 302 -113.09 -12.51 -27.34
CA ALA A 302 -113.44 -12.01 -28.67
C ALA A 302 -114.31 -13.01 -29.44
N GLY A 303 -114.02 -14.31 -29.35
CA GLY A 303 -114.86 -15.38 -29.90
C GLY A 303 -116.27 -15.37 -29.29
N ALA A 304 -116.36 -15.35 -27.95
CA ALA A 304 -117.64 -15.32 -27.25
C ALA A 304 -118.49 -14.08 -27.59
N VAL A 305 -117.86 -12.90 -27.71
CA VAL A 305 -118.55 -11.66 -28.12
C VAL A 305 -119.05 -11.77 -29.56
N ARG A 306 -118.27 -12.35 -30.47
CA ARG A 306 -118.66 -12.53 -31.88
C ARG A 306 -119.85 -13.47 -32.04
N ASP A 307 -119.87 -14.58 -31.29
CA ASP A 307 -120.99 -15.52 -31.28
C ASP A 307 -122.26 -14.89 -30.69
N THR A 308 -122.10 -14.11 -29.61
CA THR A 308 -123.22 -13.40 -28.98
C THR A 308 -123.81 -12.35 -29.92
N ALA A 309 -122.95 -11.58 -30.61
CA ALA A 309 -123.38 -10.61 -31.62
C ALA A 309 -124.09 -11.28 -32.80
N ALA A 310 -123.60 -12.43 -33.26
CA ALA A 310 -124.25 -13.19 -34.33
C ALA A 310 -125.67 -13.65 -33.93
N ARG A 311 -125.84 -14.18 -32.72
CA ARG A 311 -127.17 -14.57 -32.19
C ARG A 311 -128.12 -13.38 -32.07
N ALA A 312 -127.63 -12.26 -31.55
CA ALA A 312 -128.43 -11.04 -31.43
C ALA A 312 -128.91 -10.50 -32.80
N ILE A 313 -128.09 -10.63 -33.85
CA ILE A 313 -128.47 -10.25 -35.22
C ILE A 313 -129.58 -11.16 -35.75
N ASP A 314 -129.50 -12.48 -35.51
CA ASP A 314 -130.54 -13.42 -35.95
C ASP A 314 -131.85 -13.23 -35.17
N ASP A 315 -131.80 -12.98 -33.86
CA ASP A 315 -132.97 -12.61 -33.07
C ASP A 315 -133.61 -11.31 -33.58
N ALA A 316 -132.81 -10.30 -33.92
CA ALA A 316 -133.32 -9.05 -34.49
C ALA A 316 -134.02 -9.25 -35.84
N LYS A 317 -133.52 -10.14 -36.72
CA LYS A 317 -134.21 -10.50 -37.97
C LYS A 317 -135.54 -11.19 -37.71
N ARG A 318 -135.57 -12.14 -36.76
CA ARG A 318 -136.79 -12.87 -36.39
C ARG A 318 -137.85 -11.94 -35.80
N VAL A 319 -137.44 -10.98 -34.97
CA VAL A 319 -138.33 -9.92 -34.46
C VAL A 319 -138.82 -9.01 -35.58
N ALA A 320 -137.96 -8.64 -36.54
CA ALA A 320 -138.38 -7.82 -37.68
C ALA A 320 -139.39 -8.52 -38.60
N GLU A 321 -139.25 -9.84 -38.81
CA GLU A 321 -140.24 -10.65 -39.53
C GLU A 321 -141.58 -10.71 -38.78
N LEU A 322 -141.53 -10.87 -37.46
CA LEU A 322 -142.72 -10.92 -36.60
C LEU A 322 -143.49 -9.59 -36.63
N ILE A 323 -142.79 -8.46 -36.52
CA ILE A 323 -143.38 -7.12 -36.66
C ILE A 323 -144.01 -6.92 -38.04
N ARG A 324 -143.36 -7.40 -39.11
CA ARG A 324 -143.92 -7.30 -40.47
C ARG A 324 -145.17 -8.15 -40.64
N ALA A 325 -145.23 -9.34 -40.05
CA ALA A 325 -146.43 -10.17 -40.04
C ALA A 325 -147.57 -9.51 -39.24
N GLU A 326 -147.26 -8.90 -38.09
CA GLU A 326 -148.24 -8.24 -37.25
C GLU A 326 -148.78 -6.94 -37.87
N ALA A 327 -147.91 -6.16 -38.54
CA ALA A 327 -148.34 -4.99 -39.31
C ALA A 327 -149.35 -5.33 -40.42
N GLN A 328 -149.17 -6.46 -41.11
CA GLN A 328 -150.14 -6.95 -42.12
C GLN A 328 -151.46 -7.42 -41.49
N ALA A 329 -151.42 -7.97 -40.27
CA ALA A 329 -152.63 -8.32 -39.52
C ALA A 329 -153.42 -7.08 -39.11
N VAL A 330 -152.73 -6.04 -38.61
CA VAL A 330 -153.35 -4.76 -38.23
C VAL A 330 -153.96 -4.04 -39.44
N GLU A 331 -153.33 -4.09 -40.63
CA GLU A 331 -153.94 -3.54 -41.86
C GLU A 331 -155.27 -4.19 -42.22
N ARG A 332 -155.38 -5.53 -42.10
CA ARG A 332 -156.64 -6.24 -42.38
C ARG A 332 -157.72 -5.91 -41.35
N GLU A 333 -157.35 -5.80 -40.08
CA GLU A 333 -158.30 -5.46 -39.02
C GLU A 333 -158.77 -4.00 -39.13
N ALA A 334 -157.89 -3.07 -39.50
CA ALA A 334 -158.23 -1.67 -39.77
C ALA A 334 -159.17 -1.50 -40.96
N ALA A 335 -158.98 -2.27 -42.04
CA ALA A 335 -159.92 -2.28 -43.18
C ALA A 335 -161.33 -2.74 -42.76
N THR A 336 -161.40 -3.74 -41.88
CA THR A 336 -162.66 -4.27 -41.36
C THR A 336 -163.35 -3.29 -40.40
N ALA A 337 -162.58 -2.56 -39.60
CA ALA A 337 -163.09 -1.52 -38.69
C ALA A 337 -163.63 -0.29 -39.44
N LEU A 338 -163.01 0.10 -40.56
CA LEU A 338 -163.48 1.20 -41.41
C LEU A 338 -164.82 0.88 -42.09
N GLU A 339 -165.05 -0.37 -42.49
CA GLU A 339 -166.33 -0.81 -43.06
C GLU A 339 -167.47 -0.68 -42.03
N ARG A 340 -167.23 -1.13 -40.77
CA ARG A 340 -168.19 -1.01 -39.66
C ARG A 340 -168.52 0.45 -39.31
N LEU A 341 -167.53 1.34 -39.37
CA LEU A 341 -167.73 2.79 -39.15
C LEU A 341 -168.60 3.42 -40.26
N ARG A 342 -168.50 2.92 -41.48
CA ARG A 342 -169.27 3.42 -42.63
C ARG A 342 -170.75 3.05 -42.53
N GLU A 343 -171.03 1.80 -42.13
CA GLU A 343 -172.38 1.29 -41.89
C GLU A 343 -173.08 2.01 -40.72
N ALA A 344 -172.37 2.27 -39.62
CA ALA A 344 -172.88 3.01 -38.47
C ALA A 344 -173.18 4.49 -38.80
N ALA A 345 -172.43 5.12 -39.71
CA ALA A 345 -172.64 6.51 -40.12
C ALA A 345 -173.90 6.70 -41.01
N GLU A 346 -174.27 5.69 -41.79
CA GLU A 346 -175.52 5.70 -42.57
C GLU A 346 -176.76 5.51 -41.68
N ALA A 347 -176.69 4.61 -40.70
CA ALA A 347 -177.74 4.44 -39.70
C ALA A 347 -178.02 5.73 -38.89
N ALA A 348 -176.96 6.49 -38.55
CA ALA A 348 -177.07 7.75 -37.83
C ALA A 348 -177.68 8.90 -38.66
N ARG A 349 -177.50 8.90 -40.00
CA ARG A 349 -178.13 9.90 -40.89
C ARG A 349 -179.65 9.73 -40.98
N PHE A 350 -180.13 8.49 -41.07
CA PHE A 350 -181.57 8.19 -41.08
C PHE A 350 -182.26 8.61 -39.78
N ALA A 351 -181.64 8.37 -38.62
CA ALA A 351 -182.16 8.78 -37.32
C ALA A 351 -182.15 10.31 -37.12
N ALA A 352 -181.16 11.01 -37.69
CA ALA A 352 -181.01 12.46 -37.58
C ALA A 352 -182.00 13.26 -38.45
N GLU A 353 -182.52 12.69 -39.54
CA GLU A 353 -183.53 13.35 -40.39
C GLU A 353 -184.95 13.26 -39.82
N GLY A 354 -185.30 12.17 -39.12
CA GLY A 354 -186.60 12.05 -38.44
C GLY A 354 -186.73 12.96 -37.20
N ALA A 355 -185.65 13.13 -36.43
CA ALA A 355 -185.66 13.98 -35.23
C ALA A 355 -185.64 15.49 -35.55
N ARG A 356 -185.20 15.89 -36.75
CA ARG A 356 -185.14 17.30 -37.20
C ARG A 356 -186.50 17.94 -37.48
N ALA A 357 -187.60 17.17 -37.55
CA ALA A 357 -188.95 17.72 -37.68
C ALA A 357 -189.61 18.10 -36.33
N ALA A 358 -189.05 17.71 -35.19
CA ALA A 358 -189.73 17.82 -33.90
C ALA A 358 -189.32 19.02 -33.03
N THR A 359 -188.08 19.52 -33.08
CA THR A 359 -187.62 20.47 -32.05
C THR A 359 -186.49 21.37 -32.53
N GLY A 360 -186.80 22.65 -32.72
CA GLY A 360 -185.79 23.70 -32.86
C GLY A 360 -185.24 24.13 -31.50
N ALA A 361 -183.98 23.80 -31.21
CA ALA A 361 -183.08 24.55 -30.32
C ALA A 361 -181.65 23.96 -30.37
N PRO A 362 -180.59 24.78 -30.30
CA PRO A 362 -179.20 24.34 -30.57
C PRO A 362 -178.43 23.96 -29.30
N PRO A 363 -177.42 23.06 -29.42
CA PRO A 363 -176.34 22.97 -28.43
C PRO A 363 -174.93 23.24 -29.03
N PRO A 364 -173.93 23.59 -28.19
CA PRO A 364 -172.56 23.84 -28.60
C PRO A 364 -171.64 22.61 -28.53
N ARG A 365 -170.53 22.75 -29.27
CA ARG A 365 -169.43 21.81 -29.49
C ARG A 365 -168.51 21.63 -28.27
N PRO A 366 -167.87 20.47 -28.13
CA PRO A 366 -166.54 20.33 -27.54
C PRO A 366 -165.46 20.48 -28.62
N ASP A 367 -164.43 21.30 -28.37
CA ASP A 367 -163.17 21.33 -29.13
C ASP A 367 -162.05 20.92 -28.15
N ARG A 368 -161.32 19.85 -28.49
CA ARG A 368 -159.93 19.83 -28.98
C ARG A 368 -158.89 20.18 -27.92
N GLN A 369 -158.04 19.23 -27.52
CA GLN A 369 -156.80 18.86 -28.22
C GLN A 369 -155.87 20.06 -28.36
N SER A 370 -154.75 20.04 -27.62
CA SER A 370 -153.44 20.47 -28.10
C SER A 370 -152.44 20.45 -26.95
N ASP A 371 -151.18 20.19 -27.33
CA ASP A 371 -150.00 20.86 -26.80
C ASP A 371 -149.57 20.45 -25.37
N ARG A 372 -148.30 20.13 -25.07
CA ARG A 372 -147.03 20.57 -25.68
C ARG A 372 -145.83 19.88 -24.93
N PRO A 373 -144.55 20.21 -25.20
CA PRO A 373 -143.50 19.22 -25.45
C PRO A 373 -142.22 19.45 -24.59
N SER A 374 -141.16 18.68 -24.92
CA SER A 374 -139.75 19.11 -24.93
C SER A 374 -139.03 19.41 -23.59
N PRO A 375 -137.69 19.56 -23.57
CA PRO A 375 -136.63 18.79 -24.25
C PRO A 375 -135.33 18.64 -23.39
N ALA A 376 -134.28 18.07 -24.00
CA ALA A 376 -132.85 18.31 -23.75
C ALA A 376 -132.22 17.73 -22.46
N GLY A 377 -131.00 17.21 -22.43
CA GLY A 377 -129.93 17.09 -23.42
C GLY A 377 -129.43 15.64 -23.52
N GLN A 378 -128.90 15.18 -24.66
CA GLN A 378 -127.56 15.55 -25.18
C GLN A 378 -126.46 15.39 -24.13
N ARG A 379 -125.33 14.72 -24.36
CA ARG A 379 -124.78 13.91 -25.47
C ARG A 379 -123.37 13.46 -24.97
N PRO A 380 -122.51 12.79 -25.76
CA PRO A 380 -121.76 11.63 -25.29
C PRO A 380 -120.22 11.80 -25.39
N PHE A 381 -119.48 10.70 -25.17
CA PHE A 381 -118.24 10.26 -25.85
C PHE A 381 -117.29 11.28 -26.50
N PHE A 382 -115.99 11.19 -26.19
CA PHE A 382 -114.82 10.96 -27.11
C PHE A 382 -113.53 11.00 -26.23
N PHE A 383 -112.71 9.95 -26.12
CA PHE A 383 -111.57 9.57 -26.98
C PHE A 383 -110.54 10.68 -27.25
N THR A 384 -109.29 10.51 -26.80
CA THR A 384 -108.02 10.35 -27.58
C THR A 384 -106.82 10.34 -26.59
N ASN A 385 -105.83 9.43 -26.59
CA ASN A 385 -104.88 8.90 -27.58
C ASN A 385 -103.56 9.71 -27.69
N GLY A 386 -102.43 9.03 -27.42
CA GLY A 386 -101.04 9.27 -27.90
C GLY A 386 -100.35 10.59 -27.50
N SER A 387 -99.04 10.78 -27.60
CA SER A 387 -97.87 9.94 -27.90
C SER A 387 -96.66 10.89 -27.95
N ALA A 388 -95.46 10.36 -27.70
CA ALA A 388 -94.23 10.74 -28.40
C ALA A 388 -93.56 12.12 -28.13
N LYS A 389 -92.42 12.02 -27.44
CA LYS A 389 -91.06 12.28 -27.99
C LYS A 389 -90.49 13.72 -28.01
N GLU A 390 -89.26 13.76 -27.50
CA GLU A 390 -88.11 14.56 -27.94
C GLU A 390 -88.00 16.05 -27.53
N ARG A 391 -86.97 16.25 -26.68
CA ARG A 391 -85.94 17.31 -26.69
C ARG A 391 -86.13 18.53 -25.78
N GLU A 392 -84.94 19.01 -25.38
CA GLU A 392 -84.64 20.28 -24.72
C GLU A 392 -84.93 20.33 -23.21
N GLY A 393 -84.00 20.72 -22.33
CA GLY A 393 -82.64 21.21 -22.53
C GLY A 393 -82.03 21.46 -21.14
N ALA A 394 -80.73 21.23 -21.06
CA ALA A 394 -79.89 21.40 -19.89
C ALA A 394 -80.07 22.76 -19.20
N ARG A 395 -80.22 22.76 -17.86
CA ARG A 395 -79.79 23.83 -16.94
C ARG A 395 -80.05 23.44 -15.49
N ARG A 396 -79.10 22.71 -14.91
CA ARG A 396 -78.72 22.75 -13.49
C ARG A 396 -77.56 21.80 -13.31
N ASP A 397 -76.35 22.33 -13.46
CA ASP A 397 -75.11 21.88 -12.83
C ASP A 397 -73.97 22.76 -13.35
N ALA A 398 -73.87 23.95 -12.76
CA ALA A 398 -72.88 24.97 -13.12
C ALA A 398 -72.15 25.53 -11.88
N ALA A 399 -71.97 24.72 -10.83
CA ALA A 399 -71.23 25.14 -9.63
C ALA A 399 -69.96 24.31 -9.34
N ASP A 400 -69.83 23.06 -9.81
CA ASP A 400 -68.74 22.19 -9.32
C ASP A 400 -67.53 21.98 -10.25
N ARG A 401 -67.51 22.59 -11.44
CA ARG A 401 -66.39 22.43 -12.40
C ARG A 401 -65.28 23.50 -12.31
N ARG A 402 -65.27 24.38 -11.30
CA ARG A 402 -64.21 25.41 -11.14
C ARG A 402 -63.24 25.17 -9.98
N ALA A 403 -63.38 24.06 -9.26
CA ALA A 403 -62.49 23.67 -8.17
C ALA A 403 -61.37 22.70 -8.60
N PHE A 404 -61.55 21.99 -9.73
CA PHE A 404 -60.58 20.99 -10.19
C PHE A 404 -59.45 21.60 -11.05
N ASP A 405 -59.74 22.57 -11.92
CA ASP A 405 -58.72 23.21 -12.78
C ASP A 405 -57.76 24.16 -12.04
N ARG A 406 -58.03 24.49 -10.76
CA ARG A 406 -57.17 25.39 -9.96
C ARG A 406 -56.11 24.64 -9.15
N MET A 407 -56.22 23.33 -8.98
CA MET A 407 -55.23 22.52 -8.24
C MET A 407 -54.13 21.92 -9.13
N GLU A 408 -54.32 21.88 -10.45
CA GLU A 408 -53.35 21.30 -11.38
C GLU A 408 -52.34 22.34 -11.91
N ALA A 409 -52.65 23.64 -11.82
CA ALA A 409 -51.76 24.74 -12.23
C ALA A 409 -50.68 25.11 -11.19
N ASP A 410 -50.88 24.79 -9.91
CA ASP A 410 -49.89 25.06 -8.84
C ASP A 410 -48.84 23.95 -8.68
N ARG A 411 -49.07 22.79 -9.33
CA ARG A 411 -48.22 21.60 -9.17
C ARG A 411 -47.12 21.45 -10.24
N LEU A 412 -47.11 22.30 -11.26
CA LEU A 412 -46.12 22.29 -12.34
C LEU A 412 -45.34 23.62 -12.50
N GLY A 413 -45.41 24.53 -11.52
CA GLY A 413 -44.79 25.86 -11.56
C GLY A 413 -43.52 26.07 -10.71
N GLN A 414 -42.94 25.03 -10.10
CA GLN A 414 -41.79 25.18 -9.18
C GLN A 414 -40.62 24.23 -9.49
N VAL A 415 -40.12 24.22 -10.74
CA VAL A 415 -38.76 23.74 -11.06
C VAL A 415 -38.21 24.57 -12.23
N ALA A 416 -37.71 25.78 -11.96
CA ALA A 416 -36.72 26.50 -12.77
C ALA A 416 -36.48 27.92 -12.21
N ARG A 417 -35.58 28.04 -11.23
CA ARG A 417 -34.87 29.30 -10.94
C ARG A 417 -33.61 29.00 -10.12
N ALA A 418 -32.51 28.76 -10.83
CA ALA A 418 -31.17 28.96 -10.31
C ALA A 418 -30.57 30.14 -11.09
N PRO A 419 -30.20 31.25 -10.44
CA PRO A 419 -29.42 32.29 -11.11
C PRO A 419 -27.93 31.94 -11.05
N GLU A 420 -27.35 31.67 -12.22
CA GLU A 420 -25.93 31.82 -12.52
C GLU A 420 -25.49 33.25 -12.18
N ILE A 421 -24.61 33.46 -11.19
CA ILE A 421 -23.77 34.67 -11.12
C ILE A 421 -22.42 34.32 -10.47
N LEU A 422 -21.33 34.74 -11.14
CA LEU A 422 -19.91 34.90 -10.70
C LEU A 422 -18.88 33.84 -11.13
N SER A 423 -18.69 33.71 -12.45
CA SER A 423 -17.38 33.44 -13.07
C SER A 423 -16.87 34.71 -13.78
N ARG A 424 -16.26 35.62 -13.01
CA ARG A 424 -15.50 36.76 -13.56
C ARG A 424 -14.39 37.15 -12.58
N ARG A 425 -13.28 36.43 -12.64
CA ARG A 425 -11.99 36.82 -12.03
C ARG A 425 -10.83 36.14 -12.77
N ALA A 426 -10.73 36.45 -14.05
CA ALA A 426 -9.48 36.43 -14.79
C ALA A 426 -9.32 37.84 -15.35
N ASP A 427 -8.08 38.31 -15.39
CA ASP A 427 -7.59 39.63 -15.78
C ASP A 427 -7.25 40.53 -14.57
N ASP A 428 -5.96 40.89 -14.53
CA ASP A 428 -5.35 41.99 -13.79
C ASP A 428 -4.67 41.68 -12.44
N ILE A 429 -3.51 41.01 -12.49
CA ILE A 429 -2.32 41.40 -11.69
C ILE A 429 -1.10 41.33 -12.61
N GLY A 430 -0.42 42.46 -12.72
CA GLY A 430 0.67 42.71 -13.65
C GLY A 430 2.00 42.03 -13.31
N ASN A 431 2.74 41.77 -14.39
CA ASN A 431 4.05 42.36 -14.68
C ASN A 431 5.17 42.18 -13.63
N ALA A 432 5.98 41.13 -13.81
CA ALA A 432 7.38 41.08 -13.40
C ALA A 432 8.20 40.24 -14.41
N PRO A 433 9.49 40.57 -14.65
CA PRO A 433 10.16 40.29 -15.91
C PRO A 433 10.75 38.87 -16.02
N SER A 434 10.71 38.37 -17.24
CA SER A 434 11.23 37.09 -17.70
C SER A 434 12.76 36.99 -17.55
N ALA A 435 13.21 36.22 -16.57
CA ALA A 435 14.57 35.69 -16.55
C ALA A 435 14.63 34.43 -17.43
N ARG A 436 15.39 34.52 -18.52
CA ARG A 436 15.73 33.39 -19.40
C ARG A 436 16.46 32.32 -18.59
N LEU A 437 15.83 31.16 -18.44
CA LEU A 437 16.49 29.93 -17.97
C LEU A 437 16.33 28.89 -19.07
N ALA A 438 17.48 28.40 -19.52
CA ALA A 438 17.64 27.50 -20.64
C ALA A 438 16.86 26.20 -20.44
N GLU A 439 16.10 25.81 -21.46
CA GLU A 439 15.45 24.52 -21.57
C GLU A 439 16.50 23.42 -21.78
N HIS A 440 16.66 22.56 -20.76
CA HIS A 440 17.21 21.22 -20.94
C HIS A 440 16.05 20.26 -21.25
N PRO A 441 16.13 19.41 -22.29
CA PRO A 441 15.07 18.46 -22.59
C PRO A 441 15.18 17.28 -21.62
N GLN A 442 14.42 17.31 -20.52
CA GLN A 442 14.16 16.11 -19.74
C GLN A 442 12.97 15.38 -20.34
N ALA A 443 13.27 14.23 -20.93
CA ALA A 443 12.29 13.24 -21.36
C ALA A 443 11.39 12.88 -20.16
N ARG A 444 10.13 13.31 -20.21
CA ARG A 444 9.08 12.83 -19.32
C ARG A 444 8.75 11.40 -19.72
N MET A 445 9.46 10.43 -19.15
CA MET A 445 8.99 9.05 -19.09
C MET A 445 7.67 9.03 -18.32
N THR A 446 6.65 8.45 -18.94
CA THR A 446 5.32 8.33 -18.35
C THR A 446 5.36 7.32 -17.20
N LEU A 447 4.47 7.48 -16.22
CA LEU A 447 4.41 6.62 -15.03
C LEU A 447 4.30 5.13 -15.41
N ASP A 448 3.68 4.82 -16.54
CA ASP A 448 3.57 3.47 -17.09
C ASP A 448 4.91 2.89 -17.59
N GLU A 449 5.81 3.71 -18.15
CA GLU A 449 7.14 3.24 -18.57
C GLU A 449 8.05 2.96 -17.36
N THR A 450 7.94 3.76 -16.30
CA THR A 450 8.66 3.48 -15.05
C THR A 450 8.18 2.19 -14.38
N VAL A 451 6.87 1.92 -14.39
CA VAL A 451 6.31 0.68 -13.80
C VAL A 451 6.63 -0.55 -14.66
N ALA A 452 6.69 -0.41 -15.99
CA ALA A 452 7.12 -1.48 -16.89
C ALA A 452 8.62 -1.81 -16.76
N ALA A 453 9.46 -0.78 -16.59
CA ALA A 453 10.90 -0.96 -16.33
C ALA A 453 11.15 -1.61 -14.96
N GLU A 454 10.35 -1.29 -13.94
CA GLU A 454 10.48 -1.87 -12.61
C GLU A 454 10.02 -3.34 -12.56
N ARG A 455 8.99 -3.72 -13.33
CA ARG A 455 8.60 -5.14 -13.50
C ARG A 455 9.64 -5.96 -14.25
N SER A 456 10.24 -5.42 -15.32
CA SER A 456 11.31 -6.11 -16.06
C SER A 456 12.57 -6.33 -15.23
N ASN A 457 12.83 -5.48 -14.24
CA ASN A 457 13.97 -5.63 -13.34
C ASN A 457 13.70 -6.67 -12.23
N ARG A 458 12.45 -6.82 -11.77
CA ARG A 458 12.07 -7.84 -10.77
C ARG A 458 12.02 -9.27 -11.32
N GLU A 459 11.69 -9.44 -12.60
CA GLU A 459 11.66 -10.79 -13.22
C GLU A 459 13.04 -11.34 -13.59
N ARG A 460 14.09 -10.51 -13.50
CA ARG A 460 15.46 -10.89 -13.89
C ARG A 460 16.30 -11.49 -12.78
N TRP A 461 15.81 -11.46 -11.54
CA TRP A 461 16.48 -12.05 -10.39
C TRP A 461 15.85 -13.39 -10.09
N THR A 462 16.54 -14.49 -10.43
CA THR A 462 16.06 -15.81 -10.05
C THR A 462 16.27 -15.98 -8.54
N TRP A 463 15.41 -16.78 -7.89
CA TRP A 463 15.57 -17.13 -6.46
C TRP A 463 16.99 -17.67 -6.16
N ARG A 464 17.67 -18.21 -7.18
CA ARG A 464 19.05 -18.71 -7.13
C ARG A 464 20.10 -17.60 -7.03
N ASP A 465 19.88 -16.46 -7.70
CA ASP A 465 20.78 -15.31 -7.65
C ASP A 465 20.65 -14.54 -6.33
N MET A 466 19.43 -14.45 -5.79
CA MET A 466 19.19 -13.88 -4.45
C MET A 466 19.84 -14.73 -3.34
N VAL A 467 19.75 -16.07 -3.42
CA VAL A 467 20.43 -16.94 -2.45
C VAL A 467 21.95 -16.87 -2.61
N GLY A 468 22.46 -16.79 -3.84
CA GLY A 468 23.89 -16.63 -4.10
C GLY A 468 24.46 -15.30 -3.58
N ALA A 469 23.69 -14.21 -3.63
CA ALA A 469 24.11 -12.92 -3.06
C ALA A 469 24.16 -12.94 -1.52
N ILE A 470 23.22 -13.64 -0.88
CA ILE A 470 23.18 -13.79 0.59
C ILE A 470 24.27 -14.76 1.09
N GLU A 471 24.56 -15.84 0.34
CA GLU A 471 25.71 -16.73 0.61
C GLU A 471 27.06 -16.03 0.37
N ALA A 472 27.13 -15.10 -0.59
CA ALA A 472 28.33 -14.30 -0.83
C ALA A 472 28.58 -13.26 0.28
N GLU A 473 27.53 -12.63 0.83
CA GLU A 473 27.67 -11.71 1.97
C GLU A 473 27.99 -12.45 3.28
N THR A 474 27.42 -13.63 3.51
CA THR A 474 27.71 -14.42 4.73
C THR A 474 29.08 -15.12 4.70
N SER A 475 29.61 -15.43 3.51
CA SER A 475 30.96 -16.01 3.36
C SER A 475 32.09 -15.00 3.59
N VAL A 476 31.81 -13.69 3.57
CA VAL A 476 32.81 -12.64 3.81
C VAL A 476 33.04 -12.38 5.31
N GLU A 477 32.11 -12.78 6.19
CA GLU A 477 32.21 -12.50 7.64
C GLU A 477 32.82 -13.64 8.47
N THR A 478 33.16 -14.79 7.84
CA THR A 478 33.68 -15.98 8.55
C THR A 478 35.06 -16.45 8.08
N LEU A 479 35.80 -15.61 7.35
CA LEU A 479 37.23 -15.86 7.09
C LEU A 479 38.05 -15.28 8.25
N GLU A 480 38.45 -16.19 9.15
CA GLU A 480 39.53 -16.03 10.12
C GLU A 480 40.62 -15.10 9.58
N ARG A 481 40.94 -14.06 10.37
CA ARG A 481 42.18 -13.30 10.20
C ARG A 481 43.35 -14.28 10.06
N PRO A 482 44.04 -14.35 8.91
CA PRO A 482 45.31 -15.03 8.87
C PRO A 482 46.30 -14.19 9.67
N GLU A 483 47.00 -14.81 10.62
CA GLU A 483 48.17 -14.23 11.24
C GLU A 483 49.13 -13.69 10.17
N PRO A 484 49.85 -12.57 10.42
CA PRO A 484 50.83 -12.07 9.48
C PRO A 484 51.98 -13.06 9.35
N VAL A 485 51.90 -13.95 8.35
CA VAL A 485 53.03 -14.75 7.89
C VAL A 485 54.08 -13.76 7.38
N VAL A 486 55.11 -13.54 8.20
CA VAL A 486 56.34 -12.87 7.83
C VAL A 486 56.99 -13.68 6.70
N LYS A 487 56.76 -13.26 5.44
CA LYS A 487 57.51 -13.75 4.29
C LYS A 487 58.99 -13.39 4.50
N PRO A 488 59.92 -14.35 4.47
CA PRO A 488 61.34 -14.02 4.42
C PRO A 488 61.63 -13.25 3.13
N ALA A 489 62.36 -12.14 3.28
CA ALA A 489 62.77 -11.27 2.18
C ALA A 489 63.40 -12.09 1.02
N PRO A 490 63.04 -11.82 -0.25
CA PRO A 490 63.65 -12.51 -1.38
C PRO A 490 65.15 -12.19 -1.44
N ALA A 491 65.96 -13.24 -1.61
CA ALA A 491 67.40 -13.15 -1.77
C ALA A 491 67.78 -12.18 -2.93
N PRO A 492 68.89 -11.43 -2.81
CA PRO A 492 69.32 -10.52 -3.85
C PRO A 492 69.66 -11.28 -5.13
N GLN A 493 68.93 -10.99 -6.22
CA GLN A 493 69.26 -11.47 -7.55
C GLN A 493 70.60 -10.85 -8.01
N PRO A 494 71.47 -11.62 -8.70
CA PRO A 494 72.69 -11.07 -9.27
C PRO A 494 72.35 -10.07 -10.39
N ALA A 495 72.94 -8.89 -10.32
CA ALA A 495 72.77 -7.80 -11.26
C ALA A 495 72.96 -8.27 -12.71
N ARG A 496 71.89 -8.15 -13.52
CA ARG A 496 71.99 -8.22 -14.98
C ARG A 496 72.64 -6.94 -15.47
N THR A 497 73.84 -7.07 -16.00
CA THR A 497 74.57 -6.04 -16.74
C THR A 497 73.75 -5.64 -17.97
N PHE A 498 73.02 -4.52 -17.87
CA PHE A 498 72.46 -3.85 -19.03
C PHE A 498 73.58 -3.05 -19.71
N ILE A 499 74.01 -3.51 -20.88
CA ILE A 499 74.83 -2.72 -21.80
C ILE A 499 73.91 -1.66 -22.40
N HIS A 500 74.02 -0.43 -21.90
CA HIS A 500 73.41 0.73 -22.54
C HIS A 500 74.31 1.20 -23.69
N ALA A 501 73.76 1.13 -24.91
CA ALA A 501 74.31 1.79 -26.09
C ALA A 501 74.31 3.31 -25.90
N ALA A 502 75.36 3.95 -26.41
CA ALA A 502 75.60 5.39 -26.36
C ALA A 502 74.44 6.22 -26.95
N PRO A 503 74.14 7.40 -26.39
CA PRO A 503 73.24 8.34 -27.03
C PRO A 503 74.00 9.17 -28.07
N ASN A 504 73.44 9.22 -29.27
CA ASN A 504 73.96 9.94 -30.42
C ASN A 504 73.85 11.45 -30.18
N GLU A 505 74.97 12.14 -30.31
CA GLU A 505 75.04 13.58 -30.54
C GLU A 505 74.36 13.90 -31.88
N TYR A 506 73.39 14.82 -31.92
CA TYR A 506 73.19 15.82 -32.98
C TYR A 506 71.96 16.70 -32.67
N GLU A 507 72.02 17.95 -33.11
CA GLU A 507 71.01 19.02 -33.09
C GLU A 507 70.89 19.92 -31.85
N ALA A 508 71.84 20.85 -31.75
CA ALA A 508 71.62 22.15 -31.14
C ALA A 508 70.84 23.07 -32.10
N ARG A 509 69.67 23.57 -31.66
CA ARG A 509 69.02 24.79 -32.17
C ARG A 509 68.82 25.78 -31.01
N PRO A 510 69.22 27.05 -31.14
CA PRO A 510 69.08 28.02 -30.06
C PRO A 510 67.69 28.68 -30.08
N VAL A 511 66.97 28.63 -28.97
CA VAL A 511 65.77 29.45 -28.72
C VAL A 511 66.19 30.68 -27.91
N ALA A 512 65.92 31.85 -28.48
CA ALA A 512 66.21 33.16 -27.94
C ALA A 512 65.57 33.37 -26.55
N ARG A 513 66.39 33.72 -25.56
CA ARG A 513 65.95 34.25 -24.26
C ARG A 513 65.38 35.66 -24.44
N ARG A 514 64.09 35.84 -24.16
CA ARG A 514 63.51 37.13 -23.78
C ARG A 514 63.86 37.42 -22.31
N ALA A 515 64.47 38.57 -22.08
CA ALA A 515 64.75 39.11 -20.75
C ALA A 515 63.46 39.53 -20.02
N PRO A 516 63.36 39.33 -18.69
CA PRO A 516 62.45 40.12 -17.87
C PRO A 516 63.14 41.39 -17.38
N VAL A 517 62.44 42.50 -17.58
CA VAL A 517 62.78 43.87 -17.17
C VAL A 517 62.87 43.95 -15.65
N ALA A 518 63.98 44.51 -15.17
CA ALA A 518 64.20 44.87 -13.78
C ALA A 518 63.35 46.11 -13.41
N ALA A 519 62.48 45.97 -12.41
CA ALA A 519 61.86 47.09 -11.71
C ALA A 519 62.76 47.43 -10.50
N GLY A 520 63.40 48.60 -10.56
CA GLY A 520 64.11 49.19 -9.42
C GLY A 520 63.15 49.99 -8.51
N PRO A 521 63.44 50.09 -7.21
CA PRO A 521 62.69 50.92 -6.27
C PRO A 521 63.22 52.36 -6.25
N ALA A 522 62.32 53.34 -6.19
CA ALA A 522 62.66 54.74 -5.90
C ALA A 522 61.62 55.36 -4.95
N VAL A 523 62.05 55.51 -3.69
CA VAL A 523 61.62 56.50 -2.68
C VAL A 523 62.95 57.15 -2.28
N PRO A 524 63.14 58.49 -2.26
CA PRO A 524 62.50 59.35 -1.24
C PRO A 524 62.25 60.84 -1.60
N ALA A 525 61.29 61.44 -0.88
CA ALA A 525 61.37 62.68 -0.09
C ALA A 525 59.96 63.23 0.17
#